data_AF-A0A379FLI6-F1
#
_entry.id   AF-A0A379FLI6-F1
#
_cell.length_a   1.000
_cell.length_b   1.000
_cell.length_c   1.000
_cell.angle_alpha   90.00
_cell.angle_beta   90.00
_cell.angle_gamma   90.00
#
_symmetry.space_group_name_H-M   'P 1'
#
loop_
_entity.id
_entity.type
_entity.pdbx_description
1 polymer ?
#
loop_
_entity_poly.entity_id
_entity_poly.type
_entity_poly.pdbx_seq_one_letter_code
_entity_poly.pdbx_strand_id
1 'polypeptide(L)'
;MTVQILDRYGKPYQSVQRSKPHALVGGSRVPYDAGNSYSDQLANWQPALWSPDNEINIYRDKIVSRVRDLARNDGWASGTITRVLDNAVGASYRPVFKPDYRLLHFISGNKAFDAVWAAEYSRVLTAHWRSWANDKGRYCDVERKQTVSQMLRLGFRHKLLDGDALAILQYRPDRLGAGKANYATTIQIVDPDRLSNPQQNFDMANIRGGVEIDDDGAPIAYHIREAHMGDWWAAQKTMTWRRIARETSWGRPIVVHDFDMERGSQHRGIGILTPVVQRLKMLIKYDQSELEAAILNAIFSAYITSPYDPKMVESAMGETFDDTEVGAYQEGRMEFHNDRRISLNNGARIPTLYPGESIDTVNATRPNSNFEGFESAALRNIAAATGLSAQQLTQDWSKVNYSSARAAMLEAWKTLTRRRDDFAAGFADPIASAFIEEIHDIENLPMPNNAPDFLEAKTAYCRAWWMGPGRGWVDPVAEKKGAILGMEAGLSTLEMEAAENVGEDWEELVDQRAYELQTFKERGLEPPKWAQAEQFSPDKIEQPEAK
;
A
#
# COMPACT_ATOMS: atom_id res chain seq x y z
N MET A 1 12.30 -78.57 23.74
CA MET A 1 12.40 -78.36 25.20
C MET A 1 12.87 -76.94 25.44
N THR A 2 12.02 -76.10 25.99
CA THR A 2 12.32 -74.70 26.34
C THR A 2 12.83 -74.65 27.77
N VAL A 3 14.08 -74.24 27.96
CA VAL A 3 14.68 -74.05 29.30
C VAL A 3 14.17 -72.72 29.87
N GLN A 4 13.54 -72.74 31.05
CA GLN A 4 12.96 -71.58 31.70
C GLN A 4 13.70 -71.32 33.03
N ILE A 5 14.26 -70.11 33.18
CA ILE A 5 15.04 -69.73 34.38
C ILE A 5 14.06 -69.23 35.45
N LEU A 6 14.12 -69.84 36.64
CA LEU A 6 13.27 -69.52 37.80
C LEU A 6 14.05 -68.69 38.83
N ASP A 7 13.35 -67.85 39.59
CA ASP A 7 13.90 -67.15 40.75
C ASP A 7 14.03 -68.07 41.98
N ARG A 8 14.60 -67.53 43.08
CA ARG A 8 14.80 -68.28 44.34
C ARG A 8 13.51 -68.76 45.02
N TYR A 9 12.35 -68.36 44.52
CA TYR A 9 11.02 -68.77 45.01
C TYR A 9 10.27 -69.64 43.99
N GLY A 10 10.95 -70.10 42.94
CA GLY A 10 10.40 -71.02 41.94
C GLY A 10 9.45 -70.37 40.94
N LYS A 11 9.41 -69.03 40.85
CA LYS A 11 8.61 -68.32 39.83
C LYS A 11 9.48 -68.00 38.60
N PRO A 12 8.92 -68.00 37.38
CA PRO A 12 9.65 -67.60 36.18
C PRO A 12 10.24 -66.21 36.34
N TYR A 13 11.55 -66.06 36.09
CA TYR A 13 12.24 -64.78 36.24
C TYR A 13 11.65 -63.78 35.23
N GLN A 14 10.87 -62.81 35.71
CA GLN A 14 10.33 -61.76 34.85
C GLN A 14 11.47 -60.80 34.50
N SER A 15 11.81 -60.72 33.21
CA SER A 15 12.79 -59.73 32.74
C SER A 15 12.27 -58.34 33.10
N VAL A 16 12.96 -57.65 34.02
CA VAL A 16 12.67 -56.25 34.31
C VAL A 16 12.82 -55.50 33.00
N GLN A 17 11.71 -55.05 32.42
CA GLN A 17 11.72 -54.16 31.27
C GLN A 17 12.49 -52.91 31.69
N ARG A 18 13.76 -52.82 31.29
CA ARG A 18 14.49 -51.55 31.32
C ARG A 18 13.65 -50.57 30.52
N SER A 19 13.15 -49.51 31.15
CA SER A 19 12.59 -48.38 30.42
C SER A 19 13.68 -47.90 29.47
N LYS A 20 13.50 -48.11 28.17
CA LYS A 20 14.37 -47.47 27.19
C LYS A 20 14.26 -45.96 27.45
N PRO A 21 15.37 -45.23 27.61
CA PRO A 21 15.30 -43.78 27.67
C PRO A 21 14.78 -43.32 26.32
N HIS A 22 13.49 -42.98 26.24
CA HIS A 22 12.90 -42.24 25.13
C HIS A 22 13.31 -40.77 25.26
N ALA A 23 14.61 -40.52 25.17
CA ALA A 23 15.14 -39.21 24.88
C ALA A 23 15.60 -39.27 23.42
N LEU A 24 15.01 -38.44 22.55
CA LEU A 24 15.33 -38.25 21.12
C LEU A 24 14.53 -39.03 20.06
N VAL A 25 13.50 -39.81 20.40
CA VAL A 25 12.56 -40.32 19.37
C VAL A 25 11.21 -39.66 19.61
N GLY A 26 11.02 -38.49 18.99
CA GLY A 26 9.72 -37.84 18.87
C GLY A 26 8.76 -38.77 18.15
N GLY A 27 8.00 -39.56 18.91
CA GLY A 27 6.97 -40.45 18.40
C GLY A 27 5.76 -39.64 17.94
N SER A 28 5.89 -38.96 16.80
CA SER A 28 4.75 -38.33 16.16
C SER A 28 4.01 -39.36 15.33
N ARG A 29 2.73 -39.59 15.65
CA ARG A 29 1.81 -40.44 14.88
C ARG A 29 1.08 -39.68 13.76
N VAL A 30 1.43 -38.42 13.51
CA VAL A 30 0.83 -37.64 12.43
C VAL A 30 1.66 -37.75 11.14
N PRO A 31 1.04 -38.01 9.98
CA PRO A 31 1.76 -38.15 8.69
C PRO A 31 2.43 -36.87 8.18
N TYR A 32 2.04 -35.70 8.67
CA TYR A 32 2.60 -34.41 8.28
C TYR A 32 3.21 -33.71 9.50
N ASP A 33 4.49 -33.34 9.40
CA ASP A 33 5.21 -32.66 10.48
C ASP A 33 4.54 -31.34 10.90
N ALA A 34 3.88 -30.65 9.98
CA ALA A 34 3.13 -29.42 10.26
C ALA A 34 1.96 -29.61 11.24
N GLY A 35 1.40 -30.83 11.33
CA GLY A 35 0.32 -31.16 12.28
C GLY A 35 0.82 -31.70 13.62
N ASN A 36 2.14 -31.74 13.84
CA ASN A 36 2.72 -32.35 15.03
C ASN A 36 2.76 -31.36 16.21
N SER A 37 1.71 -31.35 17.02
CA SER A 37 1.64 -30.55 18.24
C SER A 37 2.61 -30.97 19.36
N TYR A 38 3.32 -32.10 19.21
CA TYR A 38 4.29 -32.60 20.18
C TYR A 38 5.75 -32.35 19.79
N SER A 39 6.00 -31.75 18.62
CA SER A 39 7.34 -31.31 18.26
C SER A 39 7.76 -30.16 19.18
N ASP A 40 8.96 -30.21 19.76
CA ASP A 40 9.52 -29.11 20.57
C ASP A 40 9.52 -27.77 19.81
N GLN A 41 9.64 -27.82 18.48
CA GLN A 41 9.63 -26.64 17.62
C GLN A 41 8.22 -26.06 17.40
N LEU A 42 7.16 -26.89 17.45
CA LEU A 42 5.79 -26.50 17.11
C LEU A 42 4.84 -26.51 18.32
N ALA A 43 5.26 -27.03 19.47
CA ALA A 43 4.42 -27.16 20.67
C ALA A 43 3.85 -25.82 21.15
N ASN A 44 4.62 -24.73 21.01
CA ASN A 44 4.18 -23.38 21.36
C ASN A 44 3.54 -22.62 20.18
N TRP A 45 3.46 -23.23 18.99
CA TRP A 45 2.84 -22.66 17.80
C TRP A 45 1.57 -23.45 17.46
N GLN A 46 0.45 -23.04 18.05
CA GLN A 46 -0.85 -23.68 17.88
C GLN A 46 -1.87 -22.68 17.32
N PRO A 47 -1.74 -22.28 16.02
CA PRO A 47 -2.72 -21.42 15.39
C PRO A 47 -4.08 -22.12 15.30
N ALA A 48 -5.16 -21.38 15.53
CA ALA A 48 -6.50 -21.91 15.41
C ALA A 48 -7.03 -21.77 13.98
N LEU A 49 -7.86 -22.71 13.51
CA LEU A 49 -8.49 -22.65 12.20
C LEU A 49 -9.81 -21.89 12.29
N TRP A 50 -9.79 -20.60 11.99
CA TRP A 50 -10.95 -19.71 12.07
C TRP A 50 -11.54 -19.40 10.69
N SER A 51 -12.77 -18.91 10.65
CA SER A 51 -13.33 -18.30 9.43
C SER A 51 -12.61 -16.97 9.14
N PRO A 52 -12.53 -16.53 7.88
CA PRO A 52 -11.85 -15.27 7.55
C PRO A 52 -12.46 -14.07 8.27
N ASP A 53 -13.79 -14.01 8.37
CA ASP A 53 -14.48 -12.93 9.07
C ASP A 53 -14.11 -12.90 10.57
N ASN A 54 -13.99 -14.04 11.25
CA ASN A 54 -13.58 -14.09 12.65
C ASN A 54 -12.11 -13.70 12.86
N GLU A 55 -11.22 -14.07 11.93
CA GLU A 55 -9.80 -13.68 11.98
C GLU A 55 -9.62 -12.17 11.83
N ILE A 56 -10.49 -11.53 11.02
CA ILE A 56 -10.39 -10.11 10.69
C ILE A 56 -11.20 -9.27 11.69
N ASN A 57 -12.52 -9.46 11.75
CA ASN A 57 -13.46 -8.52 12.37
C ASN A 57 -13.21 -8.33 13.88
N ILE A 58 -12.83 -9.38 14.60
CA ILE A 58 -12.55 -9.33 16.05
C ILE A 58 -11.33 -8.44 16.36
N TYR A 59 -10.34 -8.42 15.46
CA TYR A 59 -9.07 -7.72 15.69
C TYR A 59 -8.89 -6.47 14.83
N ARG A 60 -9.80 -6.22 13.88
CA ARG A 60 -9.71 -5.18 12.86
C ARG A 60 -9.36 -3.82 13.44
N ASP A 61 -10.14 -3.32 14.39
CA ASP A 61 -9.94 -1.97 14.97
C ASP A 61 -8.55 -1.80 15.59
N LYS A 62 -8.02 -2.86 16.22
CA LYS A 62 -6.68 -2.84 16.82
C LYS A 62 -5.58 -2.91 15.76
N ILE A 63 -5.80 -3.67 14.69
CA ILE A 63 -4.86 -3.75 13.56
C ILE A 63 -4.82 -2.41 12.83
N VAL A 64 -5.98 -1.89 12.42
CA VAL A 64 -6.13 -0.63 11.67
C VAL A 64 -5.58 0.54 12.47
N SER A 65 -5.87 0.65 13.77
CA SER A 65 -5.30 1.73 14.60
C SER A 65 -3.77 1.69 14.69
N ARG A 66 -3.16 0.51 14.77
CA ARG A 66 -1.69 0.34 14.74
C ARG A 66 -1.09 0.69 13.38
N VAL A 67 -1.71 0.23 12.29
CA VAL A 67 -1.23 0.52 10.93
C VAL A 67 -1.33 2.01 10.62
N ARG A 68 -2.45 2.66 10.97
CA ARG A 68 -2.64 4.11 10.82
C ARG A 68 -1.66 4.91 11.69
N ASP A 69 -1.33 4.44 12.90
CA ASP A 69 -0.32 5.07 13.74
C ASP A 69 1.07 5.03 13.09
N LEU A 70 1.50 3.86 12.62
CA LEU A 70 2.78 3.72 11.91
C LEU A 70 2.81 4.58 10.64
N ALA A 71 1.74 4.57 9.84
CA ALA A 71 1.67 5.36 8.62
C ALA A 71 1.71 6.89 8.88
N ARG A 72 1.40 7.36 10.09
CA ARG A 72 1.52 8.77 10.49
C ARG A 72 2.91 9.10 11.03
N ASN A 73 3.51 8.19 11.79
CA ASN A 73 4.68 8.49 12.62
C ASN A 73 6.00 7.92 12.08
N ASP A 74 5.97 7.01 11.11
CA ASP A 74 7.15 6.31 10.60
C ASP A 74 7.35 6.54 9.10
N GLY A 75 8.60 6.85 8.73
CA GLY A 75 9.00 7.15 7.36
C GLY A 75 8.94 5.93 6.44
N TRP A 76 9.26 4.73 6.96
CA TRP A 76 9.21 3.50 6.18
C TRP A 76 7.78 3.11 5.84
N ALA A 77 6.89 3.09 6.83
CA ALA A 77 5.47 2.81 6.65
C ALA A 77 4.78 3.85 5.75
N SER A 78 4.94 5.14 6.05
CA SER A 78 4.35 6.23 5.26
C SER A 78 4.85 6.24 3.82
N GLY A 79 6.16 6.07 3.63
CA GLY A 79 6.78 6.00 2.31
C GLY A 79 6.34 4.78 1.50
N THR A 80 6.14 3.63 2.13
CA THR A 80 5.59 2.43 1.46
C THR A 80 4.23 2.70 0.85
N ILE A 81 3.29 3.22 1.66
CA ILE A 81 1.91 3.47 1.22
C ILE A 81 1.88 4.51 0.12
N THR A 82 2.64 5.60 0.28
CA THR A 82 2.75 6.67 -0.71
C THR A 82 3.28 6.14 -2.05
N ARG A 83 4.32 5.29 -2.04
CA ARG A 83 4.86 4.70 -3.26
C ARG A 83 3.88 3.80 -3.98
N VAL A 84 3.16 2.94 -3.25
CA VAL A 84 2.14 2.08 -3.88
C VAL A 84 1.02 2.94 -4.48
N LEU A 85 0.58 3.99 -3.78
CA LEU A 85 -0.44 4.94 -4.28
C LEU A 85 0.02 5.65 -5.56
N ASP A 86 1.25 6.19 -5.55
CA ASP A 86 1.74 7.01 -6.65
C ASP A 86 2.07 6.18 -7.89
N ASN A 87 2.47 4.91 -7.73
CA ASN A 87 2.74 4.03 -8.88
C ASN A 87 1.49 3.29 -9.40
N ALA A 88 0.46 3.07 -8.58
CA ALA A 88 -0.76 2.40 -9.02
C ALA A 88 -1.82 3.39 -9.55
N VAL A 89 -2.11 4.46 -8.81
CA VAL A 89 -3.16 5.44 -9.13
C VAL A 89 -2.57 6.72 -9.73
N GLY A 90 -1.43 7.17 -9.21
CA GLY A 90 -0.75 8.37 -9.70
C GLY A 90 -1.56 9.66 -9.49
N ALA A 91 -1.26 10.67 -10.30
CA ALA A 91 -1.93 11.99 -10.24
C ALA A 91 -3.30 12.00 -10.93
N SER A 92 -3.43 11.23 -12.00
CA SER A 92 -4.65 11.10 -12.78
C SER A 92 -4.91 9.62 -13.03
N TYR A 93 -6.06 9.15 -12.58
CA TYR A 93 -6.53 7.79 -12.82
C TYR A 93 -7.87 7.88 -13.54
N ARG A 94 -7.89 7.52 -14.81
CA ARG A 94 -9.02 7.78 -15.71
C ARG A 94 -9.40 6.55 -16.53
N PRO A 95 -10.69 6.35 -16.81
CA PRO A 95 -11.13 5.32 -17.73
C PRO A 95 -10.87 5.75 -19.18
N VAL A 96 -10.46 4.80 -19.99
CA VAL A 96 -10.56 4.80 -21.44
C VAL A 96 -11.72 3.89 -21.78
N PHE A 97 -12.83 4.46 -22.23
CA PHE A 97 -14.01 3.66 -22.55
C PHE A 97 -13.77 2.81 -23.79
N LYS A 98 -14.11 1.53 -23.71
CA LYS A 98 -13.91 0.54 -24.76
C LYS A 98 -15.17 -0.32 -24.86
N PRO A 99 -16.29 0.24 -25.36
CA PRO A 99 -17.54 -0.50 -25.46
C PRO A 99 -17.32 -1.77 -26.31
N ASP A 100 -17.93 -2.87 -25.89
CA ASP A 100 -17.82 -4.14 -26.61
C ASP A 100 -18.74 -4.14 -27.84
N TYR A 101 -18.29 -3.47 -28.90
CA TYR A 101 -19.01 -3.37 -30.15
C TYR A 101 -19.30 -4.74 -30.78
N ARG A 102 -18.47 -5.76 -30.52
CA ARG A 102 -18.69 -7.11 -31.04
C ARG A 102 -19.87 -7.76 -30.35
N LEU A 103 -19.94 -7.68 -29.02
CA LEU A 103 -21.08 -8.19 -28.27
C LEU A 103 -22.37 -7.45 -28.65
N LEU A 104 -22.31 -6.12 -28.74
CA LEU A 104 -23.45 -5.30 -29.18
C LEU A 104 -23.91 -5.67 -30.59
N HIS A 105 -22.96 -5.91 -31.50
CA HIS A 105 -23.25 -6.41 -32.84
C HIS A 105 -23.98 -7.76 -32.82
N PHE A 106 -23.51 -8.72 -32.01
CA PHE A 106 -24.13 -10.04 -31.93
C PHE A 106 -25.52 -10.02 -31.30
N ILE A 107 -25.75 -9.22 -30.25
CA ILE A 107 -27.04 -9.14 -29.57
C ILE A 107 -28.08 -8.41 -30.43
N SER A 108 -27.69 -7.29 -31.05
CA SER A 108 -28.61 -6.47 -31.85
C SER A 108 -28.76 -6.93 -33.31
N GLY A 109 -27.81 -7.70 -33.83
CA GLY A 109 -27.68 -7.97 -35.27
C GLY A 109 -27.29 -6.74 -36.10
N ASN A 110 -27.01 -5.58 -35.47
CA ASN A 110 -26.75 -4.33 -36.16
C ASN A 110 -25.26 -4.17 -36.49
N LYS A 111 -24.94 -4.13 -37.80
CA LYS A 111 -23.57 -3.95 -38.32
C LYS A 111 -22.97 -2.57 -38.06
N ALA A 112 -23.78 -1.59 -37.69
CA ALA A 112 -23.30 -0.27 -37.31
C ALA A 112 -22.52 -0.25 -35.98
N PHE A 113 -22.64 -1.31 -35.16
CA PHE A 113 -21.72 -1.53 -34.04
C PHE A 113 -20.38 -2.06 -34.57
N ASP A 114 -19.52 -1.15 -35.00
CA ASP A 114 -18.16 -1.43 -35.46
C ASP A 114 -17.11 -0.70 -34.62
N ALA A 115 -15.84 -0.83 -35.02
CA ALA A 115 -14.73 -0.19 -34.31
C ALA A 115 -14.75 1.34 -34.43
N VAL A 116 -15.36 1.90 -35.49
CA VAL A 116 -15.46 3.35 -35.69
C VAL A 116 -16.48 3.93 -34.73
N TRP A 117 -17.66 3.30 -34.66
CA TRP A 117 -18.67 3.64 -33.66
C TRP A 117 -18.10 3.55 -32.24
N ALA A 118 -17.37 2.48 -31.92
CA ALA A 118 -16.79 2.30 -30.59
C ALA A 118 -15.83 3.46 -30.22
N ALA A 119 -15.06 3.96 -31.19
CA ALA A 119 -14.17 5.09 -30.99
C ALA A 119 -14.95 6.41 -30.82
N GLU A 120 -15.96 6.68 -31.65
CA GLU A 120 -16.82 7.87 -31.52
C GLU A 120 -17.57 7.90 -30.18
N TYR A 121 -18.18 6.77 -29.82
CA TYR A 121 -18.86 6.57 -28.55
C TYR A 121 -17.91 6.77 -27.36
N SER A 122 -16.70 6.20 -27.44
CA SER A 122 -15.67 6.37 -26.42
C SER A 122 -15.25 7.84 -26.26
N ARG A 123 -15.06 8.57 -27.36
CA ARG A 123 -14.71 10.01 -27.31
C ARG A 123 -15.78 10.84 -26.60
N VAL A 124 -17.05 10.60 -26.91
CA VAL A 124 -18.17 11.29 -26.27
C VAL A 124 -18.19 10.97 -24.77
N LEU A 125 -18.22 9.69 -24.38
CA LEU A 125 -18.20 9.32 -22.96
C LEU A 125 -16.99 9.88 -22.22
N THR A 126 -15.82 9.83 -22.84
CA THR A 126 -14.57 10.31 -22.23
C THR A 126 -14.62 11.84 -22.04
N ALA A 127 -15.19 12.59 -22.98
CA ALA A 127 -15.38 14.03 -22.84
C ALA A 127 -16.34 14.37 -21.68
N HIS A 128 -17.49 13.69 -21.60
CA HIS A 128 -18.45 13.87 -20.51
C HIS A 128 -17.86 13.45 -19.16
N TRP A 129 -17.09 12.35 -19.11
CA TRP A 129 -16.36 11.92 -17.92
C TRP A 129 -15.35 12.98 -17.47
N ARG A 130 -14.50 13.51 -18.37
CA ARG A 130 -13.52 14.55 -18.02
C ARG A 130 -14.21 15.78 -17.43
N SER A 131 -15.36 16.18 -17.99
CA SER A 131 -16.17 17.31 -17.50
C SER A 131 -16.71 17.07 -16.09
N TRP A 132 -17.32 15.91 -15.83
CA TRP A 132 -17.86 15.56 -14.51
C TRP A 132 -16.76 15.29 -13.46
N ALA A 133 -15.76 14.50 -13.82
CA ALA A 133 -14.71 14.05 -12.92
C ALA A 133 -13.82 15.20 -12.44
N ASN A 134 -13.55 16.17 -13.30
CA ASN A 134 -12.68 17.32 -13.03
C ASN A 134 -13.44 18.64 -12.87
N ASP A 135 -14.76 18.58 -12.66
CA ASP A 135 -15.59 19.76 -12.48
C ASP A 135 -15.00 20.71 -11.41
N LYS A 136 -14.98 22.01 -11.73
CA LYS A 136 -14.41 23.04 -10.85
C LYS A 136 -15.23 23.22 -9.58
N GLY A 137 -16.54 22.98 -9.65
CA GLY A 137 -17.46 23.01 -8.52
C GLY A 137 -17.41 21.74 -7.65
N ARG A 138 -16.63 20.72 -8.05
CA ARG A 138 -16.51 19.42 -7.39
C ARG A 138 -17.86 18.75 -7.17
N TYR A 139 -18.80 18.92 -8.10
CA TYR A 139 -20.15 18.38 -7.93
C TYR A 139 -20.19 16.84 -7.92
N CYS A 140 -19.17 16.18 -8.47
CA CYS A 140 -19.00 14.73 -8.40
C CYS A 140 -18.79 14.21 -6.96
N ASP A 141 -18.33 15.05 -6.03
CA ASP A 141 -18.15 14.71 -4.62
C ASP A 141 -19.35 15.22 -3.79
N VAL A 142 -19.89 14.36 -2.93
CA VAL A 142 -20.93 14.75 -1.97
C VAL A 142 -20.44 15.88 -1.07
N GLU A 143 -19.18 15.88 -0.65
CA GLU A 143 -18.56 16.92 0.18
C GLU A 143 -18.01 18.11 -0.62
N ARG A 144 -17.96 18.01 -1.95
CA ARG A 144 -17.43 19.02 -2.88
C ARG A 144 -15.98 19.42 -2.62
N LYS A 145 -15.13 18.49 -2.20
CA LYS A 145 -13.71 18.73 -1.89
C LYS A 145 -12.78 18.16 -2.94
N GLN A 146 -13.12 17.01 -3.52
CA GLN A 146 -12.20 16.21 -4.33
C GLN A 146 -12.72 15.97 -5.76
N THR A 147 -11.80 15.81 -6.71
CA THR A 147 -12.12 15.21 -8.03
C THR A 147 -12.32 13.70 -7.90
N VAL A 148 -12.85 13.08 -8.96
CA VAL A 148 -12.96 11.61 -9.00
C VAL A 148 -11.60 10.95 -8.86
N SER A 149 -10.55 11.39 -9.56
CA SER A 149 -9.20 10.83 -9.40
C SER A 149 -8.66 10.94 -7.97
N GLN A 150 -8.94 12.06 -7.29
CA GLN A 150 -8.56 12.25 -5.89
C GLN A 150 -9.35 11.32 -4.95
N MET A 151 -10.64 11.12 -5.21
CA MET A 151 -11.49 10.18 -4.46
C MET A 151 -11.07 8.72 -4.69
N LEU A 152 -10.70 8.34 -5.91
CA LEU A 152 -10.15 7.02 -6.23
C LEU A 152 -8.82 6.80 -5.51
N ARG A 153 -7.94 7.82 -5.47
CA ARG A 153 -6.70 7.75 -4.69
C ARG A 153 -6.97 7.61 -3.19
N LEU A 154 -7.98 8.29 -2.66
CA LEU A 154 -8.39 8.14 -1.25
C LEU A 154 -8.98 6.76 -0.98
N GLY A 155 -9.83 6.24 -1.86
CA GLY A 155 -10.38 4.89 -1.78
C GLY A 155 -9.28 3.83 -1.78
N PHE A 156 -8.33 3.92 -2.71
CA PHE A 156 -7.19 3.00 -2.75
C PHE A 156 -6.30 3.13 -1.51
N ARG A 157 -6.13 4.34 -0.96
CA ARG A 157 -5.43 4.53 0.32
C ARG A 157 -6.12 3.79 1.46
N HIS A 158 -7.46 3.86 1.55
CA HIS A 158 -8.22 3.09 2.54
C HIS A 158 -8.08 1.58 2.32
N LYS A 159 -8.12 1.09 1.08
CA LYS A 159 -7.84 -0.32 0.75
C LYS A 159 -6.46 -0.76 1.26
N LEU A 160 -5.41 0.03 1.02
CA LEU A 160 -4.05 -0.32 1.43
C LEU A 160 -3.82 -0.26 2.95
N LEU A 161 -4.39 0.73 3.64
CA LEU A 161 -4.18 0.94 5.08
C LEU A 161 -5.16 0.14 5.95
N ASP A 162 -6.45 0.25 5.64
CA ASP A 162 -7.54 -0.24 6.46
C ASP A 162 -8.02 -1.63 5.99
N GLY A 163 -7.75 -1.97 4.73
CA GLY A 163 -8.22 -3.18 4.07
C GLY A 163 -9.48 -3.01 3.25
N ASP A 164 -10.18 -1.87 3.36
CA ASP A 164 -11.47 -1.64 2.70
C ASP A 164 -11.47 -0.30 1.96
N ALA A 165 -11.89 -0.27 0.70
CA ALA A 165 -12.32 0.95 0.00
C ALA A 165 -13.85 1.00 -0.02
N LEU A 166 -14.45 2.03 0.57
CA LEU A 166 -15.90 2.15 0.70
C LEU A 166 -16.40 3.48 0.15
N ALA A 167 -17.37 3.41 -0.77
CA ALA A 167 -18.07 4.57 -1.31
C ALA A 167 -19.58 4.36 -1.33
N ILE A 168 -20.33 5.45 -1.15
CA ILE A 168 -21.77 5.51 -1.40
C ILE A 168 -21.99 6.42 -2.61
N LEU A 169 -22.68 5.89 -3.62
CA LEU A 169 -23.16 6.62 -4.77
C LEU A 169 -24.52 7.23 -4.43
N GLN A 170 -24.57 8.55 -4.29
CA GLN A 170 -25.81 9.29 -4.06
C GLN A 170 -26.28 9.93 -5.36
N TYR A 171 -27.59 9.84 -5.61
CA TYR A 171 -28.25 10.57 -6.68
C TYR A 171 -28.82 11.88 -6.13
N ARG A 172 -28.28 13.02 -6.57
CA ARG A 172 -28.55 14.37 -6.03
C ARG A 172 -29.09 15.34 -7.08
N PRO A 173 -30.36 15.18 -7.52
CA PRO A 173 -31.00 16.10 -8.48
C PRO A 173 -31.06 17.54 -7.97
N ASP A 174 -31.05 17.74 -6.64
CA ASP A 174 -31.04 19.06 -5.99
C ASP A 174 -29.83 19.94 -6.37
N ARG A 175 -28.78 19.32 -6.93
CA ARG A 175 -27.54 20.01 -7.34
C ARG A 175 -27.54 20.42 -8.81
N LEU A 176 -28.48 19.93 -9.60
CA LEU A 176 -28.55 20.20 -11.03
C LEU A 176 -28.90 21.67 -11.32
N GLY A 177 -28.30 22.24 -12.37
CA GLY A 177 -28.67 23.55 -12.88
C GLY A 177 -27.55 24.30 -13.61
N ALA A 178 -27.90 25.38 -14.30
CA ALA A 178 -26.93 26.24 -15.00
C ALA A 178 -25.87 26.81 -14.02
N GLY A 179 -24.59 26.61 -14.36
CA GLY A 179 -23.46 26.97 -13.50
C GLY A 179 -23.29 26.09 -12.26
N LYS A 180 -24.09 25.03 -12.13
CA LYS A 180 -24.02 24.01 -11.08
C LYS A 180 -23.63 22.65 -11.67
N ALA A 181 -24.16 21.56 -11.11
CA ALA A 181 -23.89 20.21 -11.60
C ALA A 181 -24.64 19.96 -12.92
N ASN A 182 -23.99 19.28 -13.85
CA ASN A 182 -24.63 18.72 -15.04
C ASN A 182 -25.22 17.32 -14.77
N TYR A 183 -24.69 16.62 -13.77
CA TYR A 183 -25.07 15.26 -13.40
C TYR A 183 -25.40 15.19 -11.92
N ALA A 184 -26.40 14.39 -11.58
CA ALA A 184 -26.86 14.13 -10.23
C ALA A 184 -26.06 13.02 -9.53
N THR A 185 -25.35 12.17 -10.26
CA THR A 185 -24.48 11.16 -9.66
C THR A 185 -23.34 11.81 -8.88
N THR A 186 -23.26 11.45 -7.60
CA THR A 186 -22.23 11.94 -6.68
C THR A 186 -21.65 10.80 -5.85
N ILE A 187 -20.37 10.89 -5.52
CA ILE A 187 -19.61 9.89 -4.78
C ILE A 187 -19.39 10.43 -3.37
N GLN A 188 -19.62 9.61 -2.36
CA GLN A 188 -19.19 9.86 -1.00
C GLN A 188 -18.24 8.75 -0.57
N ILE A 189 -16.97 9.08 -0.38
CA ILE A 189 -16.03 8.17 0.30
C ILE A 189 -16.42 8.11 1.78
N VAL A 190 -16.55 6.90 2.31
CA VAL A 190 -16.93 6.67 3.70
C VAL A 190 -15.76 6.03 4.42
N ASP A 191 -15.42 6.54 5.61
CA ASP A 191 -14.41 5.91 6.45
C ASP A 191 -14.83 4.46 6.79
N PRO A 192 -14.00 3.44 6.47
CA PRO A 192 -14.31 2.04 6.74
C PRO A 192 -14.64 1.69 8.19
N ASP A 193 -14.22 2.51 9.17
CA ASP A 193 -14.54 2.31 10.58
C ASP A 193 -16.01 2.56 10.92
N ARG A 194 -16.73 3.26 10.03
CA ARG A 194 -18.18 3.44 10.14
C ARG A 194 -18.95 2.20 9.69
N LEU A 195 -18.34 1.33 8.89
CA LEU A 195 -18.95 0.05 8.49
C LEU A 195 -18.76 -0.97 9.62
N SER A 196 -19.84 -1.23 10.35
CA SER A 196 -19.83 -2.10 11.54
C SER A 196 -21.21 -2.67 11.82
N ASN A 197 -21.25 -3.77 12.58
CA ASN A 197 -22.52 -4.36 12.99
C ASN A 197 -23.30 -3.37 13.87
N PRO A 198 -24.62 -3.23 13.68
CA PRO A 198 -25.47 -2.42 14.55
C PRO A 198 -25.26 -2.79 16.03
N GLN A 199 -25.14 -1.75 16.87
CA GLN A 199 -24.87 -1.88 18.31
C GLN A 199 -23.56 -2.60 18.66
N GLN A 200 -22.62 -2.75 17.71
CA GLN A 200 -21.39 -3.52 17.87
C GLN A 200 -21.63 -4.98 18.27
N ASN A 201 -22.74 -5.57 17.82
CA ASN A 201 -23.02 -6.97 18.03
C ASN A 201 -21.96 -7.86 17.33
N PHE A 202 -21.77 -9.05 17.87
CA PHE A 202 -20.95 -10.08 17.22
C PHE A 202 -21.50 -10.44 15.84
N ASP A 203 -20.62 -10.95 14.99
CA ASP A 203 -21.00 -11.43 13.66
C ASP A 203 -22.08 -12.51 13.76
N MET A 204 -23.09 -12.37 12.91
CA MET A 204 -24.23 -13.27 12.79
C MET A 204 -24.20 -13.96 11.42
N ALA A 205 -25.09 -14.94 11.21
CA ALA A 205 -25.15 -15.68 9.95
C ALA A 205 -25.33 -14.75 8.73
N ASN A 206 -26.14 -13.70 8.88
CA ASN A 206 -26.57 -12.76 7.84
C ASN A 206 -25.92 -11.37 7.91
N ILE A 207 -25.16 -11.05 8.97
CA ILE A 207 -24.46 -9.75 9.11
C ILE A 207 -23.07 -9.99 9.68
N ARG A 208 -22.04 -9.59 8.93
CA ARG A 208 -20.63 -9.77 9.31
C ARG A 208 -19.85 -8.50 9.04
N GLY A 209 -19.21 -7.94 10.06
CA GLY A 209 -18.42 -6.71 9.92
C GLY A 209 -19.17 -5.54 9.26
N GLY A 210 -20.48 -5.41 9.51
CA GLY A 210 -21.35 -4.38 8.93
C GLY A 210 -21.90 -4.68 7.54
N VAL A 211 -21.50 -5.79 6.92
CA VAL A 211 -22.01 -6.25 5.62
C VAL A 211 -23.16 -7.23 5.87
N GLU A 212 -24.33 -6.91 5.36
CA GLU A 212 -25.49 -7.81 5.37
C GLU A 212 -25.48 -8.66 4.09
N ILE A 213 -25.65 -9.96 4.25
CA ILE A 213 -25.48 -10.97 3.20
C ILE A 213 -26.70 -11.88 3.07
N ASP A 214 -26.88 -12.44 1.88
CA ASP A 214 -27.85 -13.50 1.61
C ASP A 214 -27.30 -14.90 1.98
N ASP A 215 -28.09 -15.94 1.68
CA ASP A 215 -27.76 -17.33 1.98
C ASP A 215 -26.55 -17.85 1.17
N ASP A 216 -26.27 -17.24 0.01
CA ASP A 216 -25.10 -17.54 -0.83
C ASP A 216 -23.85 -16.75 -0.39
N GLY A 217 -24.01 -15.80 0.55
CA GLY A 217 -22.96 -14.92 1.05
C GLY A 217 -22.73 -13.68 0.19
N ALA A 218 -23.63 -13.38 -0.77
CA ALA A 218 -23.55 -12.16 -1.55
C ALA A 218 -24.00 -10.95 -0.71
N PRO A 219 -23.26 -9.82 -0.73
CA PRO A 219 -23.68 -8.61 -0.04
C PRO A 219 -24.98 -8.04 -0.62
N ILE A 220 -25.96 -7.76 0.27
CA ILE A 220 -27.26 -7.17 -0.08
C ILE A 220 -27.43 -5.74 0.48
N ALA A 221 -26.81 -5.44 1.62
CA ALA A 221 -26.86 -4.13 2.26
C ALA A 221 -25.66 -3.90 3.16
N TYR A 222 -25.44 -2.63 3.52
CA TYR A 222 -24.36 -2.19 4.37
C TYR A 222 -24.90 -1.36 5.54
N HIS A 223 -24.40 -1.64 6.74
CA HIS A 223 -24.74 -0.95 7.97
C HIS A 223 -23.66 0.09 8.26
N ILE A 224 -23.95 1.34 7.89
CA ILE A 224 -22.99 2.45 8.02
C ILE A 224 -23.42 3.34 9.18
N ARG A 225 -22.55 3.46 10.17
CA ARG A 225 -22.74 4.35 11.32
C ARG A 225 -22.82 5.81 10.90
N GLU A 226 -23.69 6.61 11.50
CA GLU A 226 -23.88 8.02 11.11
C GLU A 226 -22.70 8.93 11.45
N ALA A 227 -21.96 8.64 12.53
CA ALA A 227 -20.73 9.33 12.91
C ALA A 227 -19.63 8.33 13.26
N HIS A 228 -18.36 8.76 13.27
CA HIS A 228 -17.26 7.88 13.64
C HIS A 228 -17.31 7.55 15.14
N MET A 229 -16.86 6.36 15.56
CA MET A 229 -16.94 5.93 16.97
C MET A 229 -16.25 6.90 17.93
N GLY A 230 -15.16 7.52 17.46
CA GLY A 230 -14.37 8.49 18.20
C GLY A 230 -14.90 9.93 18.15
N ASP A 231 -16.05 10.21 17.54
CA ASP A 231 -16.59 11.58 17.43
C ASP A 231 -17.35 11.98 18.69
N TRP A 232 -16.69 12.74 19.57
CA TRP A 232 -17.27 13.14 20.87
C TRP A 232 -18.43 14.13 20.72
N TRP A 233 -18.37 14.99 19.69
CA TRP A 233 -19.38 16.03 19.44
C TRP A 233 -20.70 15.47 18.86
N ALA A 234 -20.69 14.24 18.34
CA ALA A 234 -21.81 13.59 17.67
C ALA A 234 -22.24 12.29 18.37
N ALA A 235 -22.13 12.22 19.70
CA ALA A 235 -22.28 11.01 20.50
C ALA A 235 -23.56 10.18 20.23
N GLN A 236 -24.70 10.83 19.95
CA GLN A 236 -25.92 10.09 19.60
C GLN A 236 -25.80 9.36 18.24
N LYS A 237 -25.13 10.00 17.26
CA LYS A 237 -24.92 9.47 15.92
C LYS A 237 -23.86 8.37 15.88
N THR A 238 -22.99 8.28 16.87
CA THR A 238 -22.01 7.18 16.98
C THR A 238 -22.68 5.85 17.36
N MET A 239 -23.92 5.88 17.87
CA MET A 239 -24.72 4.69 18.18
C MET A 239 -25.94 4.53 17.25
N THR A 240 -25.90 5.21 16.09
CA THR A 240 -26.96 5.12 15.07
C THR A 240 -26.35 4.62 13.78
N TRP A 241 -26.98 3.62 13.16
CA TRP A 241 -26.57 3.04 11.88
C TRP A 241 -27.67 3.24 10.86
N ARG A 242 -27.25 3.55 9.64
CA ARG A 242 -28.11 3.56 8.47
C ARG A 242 -27.85 2.29 7.67
N ARG A 243 -28.90 1.50 7.46
CA ARG A 243 -28.89 0.40 6.49
C ARG A 243 -29.02 1.01 5.09
N ILE A 244 -28.06 0.72 4.22
CA ILE A 244 -28.03 1.19 2.83
C ILE A 244 -27.99 -0.05 1.93
N ALA A 245 -28.95 -0.17 1.01
CA ALA A 245 -28.95 -1.25 0.04
C ALA A 245 -27.70 -1.19 -0.85
N ARG A 246 -27.19 -2.34 -1.28
CA ARG A 246 -26.02 -2.40 -2.17
C ARG A 246 -26.30 -1.78 -3.53
N GLU A 247 -27.48 -2.03 -4.08
CA GLU A 247 -27.90 -1.60 -5.41
C GLU A 247 -29.40 -1.32 -5.47
N THR A 248 -29.84 -0.64 -6.54
CA THR A 248 -31.26 -0.44 -6.84
C THR A 248 -31.90 -1.71 -7.39
N SER A 249 -33.23 -1.74 -7.53
CA SER A 249 -33.96 -2.88 -8.08
C SER A 249 -33.64 -3.20 -9.55
N TRP A 250 -32.99 -2.29 -10.28
CA TRP A 250 -32.56 -2.49 -11.67
C TRP A 250 -31.03 -2.62 -11.79
N GLY A 251 -30.31 -2.83 -10.68
CA GLY A 251 -28.88 -3.14 -10.67
C GLY A 251 -27.94 -1.92 -10.76
N ARG A 252 -28.41 -0.71 -10.45
CA ARG A 252 -27.52 0.45 -10.27
C ARG A 252 -26.80 0.35 -8.93
N PRO A 253 -25.46 0.39 -8.88
CA PRO A 253 -24.73 0.32 -7.62
C PRO A 253 -25.02 1.56 -6.75
N ILE A 254 -25.30 1.33 -5.47
CA ILE A 254 -25.48 2.37 -4.44
C ILE A 254 -24.28 2.36 -3.49
N VAL A 255 -23.82 1.17 -3.07
CA VAL A 255 -22.62 1.01 -2.24
C VAL A 255 -21.57 0.26 -3.04
N VAL A 256 -20.38 0.84 -3.13
CA VAL A 256 -19.21 0.23 -3.73
C VAL A 256 -18.22 -0.08 -2.61
N HIS A 257 -17.97 -1.37 -2.40
CA HIS A 257 -17.04 -1.88 -1.40
C HIS A 257 -16.05 -2.81 -2.07
N ASP A 258 -14.78 -2.40 -2.07
CA ASP A 258 -13.68 -3.14 -2.65
C ASP A 258 -12.61 -3.46 -1.60
N PHE A 259 -12.12 -4.70 -1.62
CA PHE A 259 -11.08 -5.19 -0.72
C PHE A 259 -10.36 -6.38 -1.37
N ASP A 260 -9.13 -6.67 -0.91
CA ASP A 260 -8.40 -7.84 -1.39
C ASP A 260 -8.91 -9.10 -0.65
N MET A 261 -9.51 -10.02 -1.41
CA MET A 261 -10.01 -11.29 -0.89
C MET A 261 -8.87 -12.31 -0.84
N GLU A 262 -8.45 -12.72 0.35
CA GLU A 262 -7.39 -13.72 0.54
C GLU A 262 -7.96 -15.12 0.77
N ARG A 263 -9.20 -15.20 1.25
CA ARG A 263 -9.91 -16.45 1.55
C ARG A 263 -11.35 -16.38 1.05
N GLY A 264 -11.91 -17.53 0.65
CA GLY A 264 -13.32 -17.63 0.27
C GLY A 264 -14.27 -17.25 1.42
N SER A 265 -15.41 -16.63 1.09
CA SER A 265 -16.43 -16.15 2.04
C SER A 265 -15.96 -15.06 3.02
N GLN A 266 -14.96 -14.26 2.62
CA GLN A 266 -14.49 -13.08 3.36
C GLN A 266 -15.31 -11.83 2.96
N HIS A 267 -15.68 -10.99 3.94
CA HIS A 267 -16.50 -9.79 3.70
C HIS A 267 -15.79 -8.47 4.02
N ARG A 268 -14.60 -8.51 4.60
CA ARG A 268 -13.76 -7.35 4.95
C ARG A 268 -12.32 -7.65 4.61
N GLY A 269 -11.55 -6.64 4.19
CA GLY A 269 -10.12 -6.82 3.90
C GLY A 269 -9.20 -6.51 5.07
N ILE A 270 -7.90 -6.74 4.84
CA ILE A 270 -6.81 -6.31 5.73
C ILE A 270 -5.83 -5.41 4.97
N GLY A 271 -5.23 -4.46 5.66
CA GLY A 271 -4.23 -3.58 5.07
C GLY A 271 -2.91 -4.30 4.75
N ILE A 272 -2.17 -3.81 3.77
CA ILE A 272 -0.95 -4.45 3.24
C ILE A 272 0.19 -4.55 4.27
N LEU A 273 0.16 -3.70 5.29
CA LEU A 273 1.16 -3.66 6.35
C LEU A 273 0.82 -4.59 7.52
N THR A 274 -0.37 -5.19 7.54
CA THR A 274 -0.85 -6.05 8.63
C THR A 274 0.15 -7.17 8.98
N PRO A 275 0.73 -7.92 8.03
CA PRO A 275 1.66 -9.02 8.34
C PRO A 275 3.00 -8.56 8.93
N VAL A 276 3.40 -7.31 8.71
CA VAL A 276 4.72 -6.77 9.09
C VAL A 276 4.66 -5.65 10.14
N VAL A 277 3.46 -5.25 10.58
CA VAL A 277 3.22 -4.14 11.51
C VAL A 277 4.04 -4.26 12.80
N GLN A 278 4.14 -5.47 13.36
CA GLN A 278 4.91 -5.73 14.58
C GLN A 278 6.41 -5.57 14.32
N ARG A 279 6.92 -6.07 13.19
CA ARG A 279 8.33 -5.96 12.81
C ARG A 279 8.71 -4.51 12.55
N LEU A 280 7.86 -3.76 11.84
CA LEU A 280 8.02 -2.31 11.67
C LEU A 280 8.11 -1.58 13.01
N LYS A 281 7.21 -1.90 13.95
CA LYS A 281 7.26 -1.28 15.28
C LYS A 281 8.56 -1.60 16.04
N MET A 282 9.06 -2.82 15.90
CA MET A 282 10.33 -3.23 16.50
C MET A 282 11.53 -2.54 15.86
N LEU A 283 11.51 -2.33 14.54
CA LEU A 283 12.55 -1.58 13.82
C LEU A 283 12.62 -0.14 14.34
N ILE A 284 11.48 0.55 14.43
CA ILE A 284 11.43 1.94 14.97
C ILE A 284 12.01 2.02 16.39
N LYS A 285 11.70 1.04 17.24
CA LYS A 285 12.24 0.99 18.60
C LYS A 285 13.76 0.76 18.60
N TYR A 286 14.25 -0.07 17.69
CA TYR A 286 15.68 -0.30 17.51
C TYR A 286 16.39 0.98 17.06
N ASP A 287 15.85 1.68 16.06
CA ASP A 287 16.39 2.96 15.57
C ASP A 287 16.46 4.02 16.68
N GLN A 288 15.41 4.12 17.50
CA GLN A 288 15.40 5.00 18.67
C GLN A 288 16.48 4.62 19.69
N SER A 289 16.63 3.33 19.98
CA SER A 289 17.61 2.85 20.96
C SER A 289 19.05 3.12 20.50
N GLU A 290 19.32 2.96 19.20
CA GLU A 290 20.63 3.24 18.62
C GLU A 290 20.93 4.74 18.56
N LEU A 291 19.93 5.57 18.26
CA LEU A 291 20.06 7.02 18.33
C LEU A 291 20.34 7.50 19.77
N GLU A 292 19.59 7.00 20.75
CA GLU A 292 19.81 7.32 22.18
C GLU A 292 21.21 6.88 22.62
N ALA A 293 21.66 5.69 22.22
CA ALA A 293 23.00 5.21 22.50
C ALA A 293 24.07 6.10 21.86
N ALA A 294 23.89 6.53 20.61
CA ALA A 294 24.79 7.45 19.93
C ALA A 294 24.87 8.81 20.63
N ILE A 295 23.74 9.34 21.10
CA ILE A 295 23.67 10.58 21.88
C ILE A 295 24.39 10.43 23.22
N LEU A 296 24.14 9.35 23.96
CA LEU A 296 24.83 9.09 25.24
C LEU A 296 26.33 8.98 25.06
N ASN A 297 26.80 8.30 24.01
CA ASN A 297 28.23 8.22 23.68
C ASN A 297 28.82 9.59 23.36
N ALA A 298 28.08 10.47 22.67
CA ALA A 298 28.52 11.83 22.39
C ALA A 298 28.59 12.70 23.66
N ILE A 299 27.70 12.49 24.63
CA ILE A 299 27.63 13.25 25.88
C ILE A 299 28.68 12.79 26.90
N PHE A 300 28.92 11.49 27.03
CA PHE A 300 29.75 10.89 28.09
C PHE A 300 31.16 10.47 27.63
N SER A 301 31.76 11.20 26.69
CA SER A 301 33.10 10.90 26.16
C SER A 301 34.24 10.99 27.19
N ALA A 302 34.01 11.63 28.34
CA ALA A 302 34.95 11.69 29.45
C ALA A 302 34.20 11.82 30.78
N TYR A 303 34.53 10.99 31.76
CA TYR A 303 34.21 11.24 33.16
C TYR A 303 35.49 11.38 33.98
N ILE A 304 35.39 12.11 35.09
CA ILE A 304 36.50 12.35 35.99
C ILE A 304 36.49 11.28 37.07
N THR A 305 37.60 10.56 37.21
CA THR A 305 37.80 9.54 38.24
C THR A 305 38.63 10.15 39.37
N SER A 306 38.15 10.05 40.61
CA SER A 306 38.84 10.55 41.81
C SER A 306 39.71 9.44 42.42
N PRO A 307 40.90 9.75 42.97
CA PRO A 307 41.88 8.74 43.38
C PRO A 307 41.56 8.00 44.71
N TYR A 308 40.36 8.15 45.27
CA TYR A 308 39.97 7.47 46.52
C TYR A 308 39.00 6.31 46.26
N ASP A 309 39.48 5.08 46.48
CA ASP A 309 38.68 3.84 46.50
C ASP A 309 37.68 3.91 47.68
N PRO A 310 36.39 3.55 47.52
CA PRO A 310 35.43 3.45 48.63
C PRO A 310 35.95 2.68 49.85
N LYS A 311 36.87 1.72 49.65
CA LYS A 311 37.56 1.01 50.73
C LYS A 311 38.56 1.87 51.52
N MET A 312 39.18 2.89 50.92
CA MET A 312 40.01 3.85 51.64
C MET A 312 39.18 4.81 52.51
N VAL A 313 37.96 5.12 52.11
CA VAL A 313 37.01 5.87 52.95
C VAL A 313 36.55 5.03 54.14
N GLU A 314 36.28 3.74 53.93
CA GLU A 314 35.93 2.80 55.00
C GLU A 314 37.09 2.52 55.97
N SER A 315 38.34 2.50 55.48
CA SER A 315 39.54 2.34 56.33
C SER A 315 40.02 3.64 56.99
N ALA A 316 39.61 4.80 56.50
CA ALA A 316 39.78 6.10 57.17
C ALA A 316 38.77 6.33 58.32
N MET A 317 37.72 5.50 58.42
CA MET A 317 36.79 5.47 59.57
C MET A 317 37.28 4.61 60.75
N GLY A 318 38.48 4.03 60.65
CA GLY A 318 39.15 3.35 61.77
C GLY A 318 39.86 4.34 62.69
N GLU A 319 39.72 4.14 64.00
CA GLU A 319 40.21 5.01 65.08
C GLU A 319 41.69 5.39 64.94
N THR A 320 41.97 6.51 64.25
CA THR A 320 43.01 7.54 64.45
C THR A 320 43.31 8.17 63.07
N PHE A 321 42.35 8.90 62.50
CA PHE A 321 42.56 9.69 61.28
C PHE A 321 42.13 11.14 61.55
N ASP A 322 42.94 12.10 61.07
CA ASP A 322 42.59 13.53 61.14
C ASP A 322 41.54 13.81 60.05
N ASP A 323 40.29 13.99 60.50
CA ASP A 323 39.08 14.21 59.68
C ASP A 323 39.16 15.51 58.85
N THR A 324 40.15 16.37 59.11
CA THR A 324 40.27 17.69 58.48
C THR A 324 40.86 17.65 57.06
N GLU A 325 41.78 16.75 56.73
CA GLU A 325 42.43 16.73 55.41
C GLU A 325 41.53 16.18 54.29
N VAL A 326 40.73 15.14 54.58
CA VAL A 326 39.81 14.55 53.60
C VAL A 326 38.59 15.45 53.39
N GLY A 327 38.07 16.05 54.47
CA GLY A 327 37.02 17.05 54.41
C GLY A 327 37.43 18.29 53.60
N ALA A 328 38.59 18.87 53.89
CA ALA A 328 39.12 20.04 53.18
C ALA A 328 39.40 19.76 51.69
N TYR A 329 39.87 18.56 51.35
CA TYR A 329 40.07 18.16 49.95
C TYR A 329 38.73 18.02 49.20
N GLN A 330 37.72 17.39 49.81
CA GLN A 330 36.38 17.26 49.21
C GLN A 330 35.69 18.62 49.07
N GLU A 331 35.83 19.50 50.08
CA GLU A 331 35.28 20.84 50.10
C GLU A 331 35.95 21.73 49.04
N GLY A 332 37.30 21.70 48.96
CA GLY A 332 38.08 22.38 47.91
C GLY A 332 37.82 21.84 46.50
N ARG A 333 37.50 20.54 46.35
CA ARG A 333 37.09 19.94 45.07
C ARG A 333 35.69 20.41 44.66
N MET A 334 34.74 20.44 45.59
CA MET A 334 33.39 20.96 45.33
C MET A 334 33.44 22.45 44.96
N GLU A 335 34.26 23.24 45.66
CA GLU A 335 34.46 24.67 45.38
C GLU A 335 35.12 24.90 44.01
N PHE A 336 36.18 24.13 43.68
CA PHE A 336 36.87 24.22 42.39
C PHE A 336 35.95 23.91 41.19
N HIS A 337 35.08 22.89 41.29
CA HIS A 337 34.12 22.55 40.24
C HIS A 337 32.90 23.48 40.21
N ASN A 338 32.50 24.07 41.35
CA ASN A 338 31.42 25.05 41.40
C ASN A 338 31.82 26.41 40.81
N ASP A 339 33.06 26.85 41.06
CA ASP A 339 33.56 28.16 40.61
C ASP A 339 33.99 28.15 39.13
N ARG A 340 34.42 26.98 38.62
CA ARG A 340 34.79 26.80 37.21
C ARG A 340 33.69 26.09 36.43
N ARG A 341 32.59 26.80 36.18
CA ARG A 341 31.61 26.40 35.15
C ARG A 341 32.23 26.55 33.76
N ILE A 342 32.82 25.46 33.27
CA ILE A 342 33.44 25.38 31.95
C ILE A 342 32.35 25.56 30.89
N SER A 343 32.40 26.68 30.16
CA SER A 343 31.66 26.86 28.92
C SER A 343 32.63 27.01 27.76
N LEU A 344 32.49 26.16 26.75
CA LEU A 344 32.97 26.47 25.40
C LEU A 344 31.89 26.07 24.40
N ASN A 345 31.85 26.84 23.32
CA ASN A 345 30.68 27.15 22.52
C ASN A 345 30.25 26.05 21.52
N ASN A 346 30.32 24.74 21.85
CA ASN A 346 29.84 23.65 20.96
C ASN A 346 29.81 22.21 21.58
N GLY A 347 29.28 22.03 22.80
CA GLY A 347 28.77 20.72 23.27
C GLY A 347 29.78 19.64 23.71
N ALA A 348 31.07 19.73 23.38
CA ALA A 348 32.10 18.84 23.91
C ALA A 348 32.68 19.41 25.23
N ARG A 349 32.61 18.62 26.31
CA ARG A 349 33.08 18.99 27.66
C ARG A 349 34.51 18.48 27.86
N ILE A 350 35.49 19.37 28.05
CA ILE A 350 36.78 18.98 28.61
C ILE A 350 36.76 19.38 30.08
N PRO A 351 36.62 18.45 31.03
CA PRO A 351 36.67 18.77 32.45
C PRO A 351 38.06 19.29 32.85
N THR A 352 38.13 20.40 33.58
CA THR A 352 39.36 20.84 34.26
C THR A 352 39.52 20.00 35.52
N LEU A 353 40.68 19.36 35.68
CA LEU A 353 40.95 18.43 36.77
C LEU A 353 41.42 19.15 38.03
N TYR A 354 40.87 18.75 39.17
CA TYR A 354 41.45 19.05 40.48
C TYR A 354 42.68 18.16 40.72
N PRO A 355 43.71 18.60 41.48
CA PRO A 355 44.91 17.80 41.71
C PRO A 355 44.61 16.38 42.20
N GLY A 356 45.11 15.37 41.48
CA GLY A 356 44.88 13.95 41.77
C GLY A 356 43.74 13.29 40.97
N GLU A 357 42.87 14.06 40.31
CA GLU A 357 41.83 13.51 39.42
C GLU A 357 42.42 13.05 38.07
N SER A 358 41.94 11.93 37.53
CA SER A 358 42.26 11.44 36.19
C SER A 358 41.05 11.49 35.28
N ILE A 359 41.26 11.78 33.99
CA ILE A 359 40.23 11.61 32.97
C ILE A 359 40.37 10.21 32.41
N ASP A 360 39.38 9.37 32.66
CA ASP A 360 39.22 8.12 31.94
C ASP A 360 38.21 8.34 30.81
N THR A 361 38.68 8.15 29.57
CA THR A 361 37.80 8.15 28.41
C THR A 361 37.22 6.75 28.27
N VAL A 362 35.92 6.59 28.53
CA VAL A 362 35.23 5.38 28.08
C VAL A 362 35.03 5.51 26.58
N ASN A 363 35.94 4.85 25.85
CA ASN A 363 35.61 4.41 24.51
C ASN A 363 34.43 3.45 24.65
N ALA A 364 33.22 3.96 24.46
CA ALA A 364 32.04 3.15 24.25
C ALA A 364 32.19 2.49 22.87
N THR A 365 33.06 1.48 22.78
CA THR A 365 33.36 0.74 21.56
C THR A 365 32.16 -0.15 21.24
N ARG A 366 31.07 0.44 20.73
CA ARG A 366 29.97 -0.29 20.11
C ARG A 366 30.18 -0.22 18.61
N PRO A 367 30.53 -1.33 17.94
CA PRO A 367 30.64 -1.34 16.50
C PRO A 367 29.25 -1.09 15.90
N ASN A 368 29.00 0.14 15.43
CA ASN A 368 27.80 0.51 14.67
C ASN A 368 27.78 -0.13 13.25
N SER A 369 28.76 -0.98 12.93
CA SER A 369 28.91 -1.61 11.62
C SER A 369 27.76 -2.57 11.27
N ASN A 370 27.03 -3.07 12.25
CA ASN A 370 25.98 -4.08 12.04
C ASN A 370 24.57 -3.48 11.95
N PHE A 371 24.40 -2.19 12.25
CA PHE A 371 23.11 -1.51 12.20
C PHE A 371 22.50 -1.55 10.80
N GLU A 372 23.25 -1.08 9.79
CA GLU A 372 22.81 -1.07 8.38
C GLU A 372 22.43 -2.47 7.90
N GLY A 373 23.18 -3.50 8.30
CA GLY A 373 22.93 -4.89 7.92
C GLY A 373 21.59 -5.42 8.45
N PHE A 374 21.27 -5.11 9.70
CA PHE A 374 20.01 -5.49 10.34
C PHE A 374 18.82 -4.70 9.77
N GLU A 375 18.94 -3.37 9.67
CA GLU A 375 17.93 -2.50 9.08
C GLU A 375 17.62 -2.94 7.65
N SER A 376 18.66 -3.18 6.83
CA SER A 376 18.50 -3.70 5.47
C SER A 376 17.76 -5.04 5.41
N ALA A 377 18.00 -5.94 6.38
CA ALA A 377 17.31 -7.23 6.43
C ALA A 377 15.83 -7.06 6.82
N ALA A 378 15.54 -6.16 7.77
CA ALA A 378 14.17 -5.82 8.16
C ALA A 378 13.40 -5.19 6.98
N LEU A 379 14.01 -4.23 6.28
CA LEU A 379 13.42 -3.57 5.11
C LEU A 379 13.18 -4.55 3.95
N ARG A 380 14.09 -5.50 3.70
CA ARG A 380 13.84 -6.59 2.73
C ARG A 380 12.63 -7.44 3.09
N ASN A 381 12.40 -7.70 4.38
CA ASN A 381 11.23 -8.43 4.83
C ASN A 381 9.93 -7.64 4.60
N ILE A 382 9.95 -6.34 4.86
CA ILE A 382 8.83 -5.43 4.62
C ILE A 382 8.52 -5.34 3.12
N ALA A 383 9.56 -5.22 2.28
CA ALA A 383 9.45 -5.21 0.83
C ALA A 383 8.76 -6.49 0.31
N ALA A 384 9.16 -7.66 0.82
CA ALA A 384 8.55 -8.94 0.46
C ALA A 384 7.05 -9.03 0.81
N ALA A 385 6.62 -8.47 1.94
CA ALA A 385 5.20 -8.47 2.33
C ALA A 385 4.35 -7.48 1.53
N THR A 386 4.94 -6.38 1.10
CA THR A 386 4.24 -5.27 0.44
C THR A 386 4.19 -5.41 -1.08
N GLY A 387 4.99 -6.32 -1.65
CA GLY A 387 5.11 -6.52 -3.09
C GLY A 387 5.94 -5.44 -3.79
N LEU A 388 6.78 -4.73 -3.03
CA LEU A 388 7.74 -3.76 -3.54
C LEU A 388 9.14 -4.38 -3.59
N SER A 389 10.02 -3.85 -4.43
CA SER A 389 11.44 -4.17 -4.30
C SER A 389 12.05 -3.43 -3.11
N ALA A 390 13.10 -4.00 -2.51
CA ALA A 390 13.80 -3.34 -1.40
C ALA A 390 14.33 -1.96 -1.81
N GLN A 391 14.81 -1.84 -3.05
CA GLN A 391 15.30 -0.58 -3.62
C GLN A 391 14.19 0.45 -3.78
N GLN A 392 12.98 0.05 -4.17
CA GLN A 392 11.85 0.98 -4.24
C GLN A 392 11.46 1.48 -2.85
N LEU A 393 11.48 0.59 -1.85
CA LEU A 393 11.18 0.92 -0.46
C LEU A 393 12.23 1.87 0.14
N THR A 394 13.52 1.59 -0.06
CA THR A 394 14.62 2.37 0.51
C THR A 394 15.01 3.60 -0.30
N GLN A 395 14.69 3.62 -1.61
CA GLN A 395 15.24 4.54 -2.60
C GLN A 395 16.77 4.49 -2.72
N ASP A 396 17.38 3.40 -2.24
CA ASP A 396 18.81 3.17 -2.39
C ASP A 396 19.09 2.29 -3.61
N TRP A 397 19.68 2.91 -4.63
CA TRP A 397 20.10 2.27 -5.88
C TRP A 397 21.61 2.07 -5.96
N SER A 398 22.37 2.40 -4.91
CA SER A 398 23.84 2.40 -4.92
C SER A 398 24.47 1.03 -5.19
N LYS A 399 23.77 -0.06 -4.81
CA LYS A 399 24.26 -1.44 -4.90
C LYS A 399 23.68 -2.22 -6.09
N VAL A 400 23.06 -1.55 -7.08
CA VAL A 400 22.30 -2.20 -8.16
C VAL A 400 22.79 -1.75 -9.54
N ASN A 401 22.97 -2.70 -10.46
CA ASN A 401 23.32 -2.41 -11.86
C ASN A 401 22.05 -2.25 -12.73
N TYR A 402 22.19 -1.67 -13.93
CA TYR A 402 21.07 -1.40 -14.83
C TYR A 402 20.14 -2.62 -15.04
N SER A 403 20.70 -3.79 -15.37
CA SER A 403 19.91 -5.00 -15.65
C SER A 403 19.12 -5.49 -14.42
N SER A 404 19.75 -5.47 -13.25
CA SER A 404 19.11 -5.87 -11.99
C SER A 404 18.04 -4.86 -11.51
N ALA A 405 18.28 -3.55 -11.70
CA ALA A 405 17.30 -2.51 -11.41
C ALA A 405 16.07 -2.64 -12.31
N ARG A 406 16.28 -2.87 -13.61
CA ARG A 406 15.20 -3.08 -14.58
C ARG A 406 14.39 -4.33 -14.27
N ALA A 407 15.05 -5.44 -13.94
CA ALA A 407 14.36 -6.67 -13.55
C ALA A 407 13.50 -6.47 -12.29
N ALA A 408 14.03 -5.79 -11.27
CA ALA A 408 13.29 -5.50 -10.04
C ALA A 408 12.09 -4.57 -10.30
N MET A 409 12.24 -3.55 -11.15
CA MET A 409 11.13 -2.66 -11.54
C MET A 409 10.04 -3.40 -12.32
N LEU A 410 10.40 -4.29 -13.24
CA LEU A 410 9.42 -5.07 -14.01
C LEU A 410 8.59 -6.01 -13.13
N GLU A 411 9.21 -6.65 -12.14
CA GLU A 411 8.47 -7.53 -11.22
C GLU A 411 7.54 -6.73 -10.30
N ALA A 412 8.00 -5.59 -9.79
CA ALA A 412 7.15 -4.67 -9.03
C ALA A 412 5.98 -4.15 -9.88
N TRP A 413 6.23 -3.87 -11.17
CA TRP A 413 5.21 -3.39 -12.10
C TRP A 413 4.07 -4.38 -12.29
N LYS A 414 4.34 -5.69 -12.33
CA LYS A 414 3.28 -6.71 -12.38
C LYS A 414 2.36 -6.64 -11.16
N THR A 415 2.95 -6.49 -9.97
CA THR A 415 2.18 -6.37 -8.72
C THR A 415 1.33 -5.09 -8.69
N LEU A 416 1.92 -3.97 -9.11
CA LEU A 416 1.23 -2.68 -9.18
C LEU A 416 0.11 -2.68 -10.22
N THR A 417 0.35 -3.27 -11.39
CA THR A 417 -0.65 -3.42 -12.46
C THR A 417 -1.81 -4.29 -12.00
N ARG A 418 -1.54 -5.46 -11.40
CA ARG A 418 -2.61 -6.30 -10.82
C ARG A 418 -3.45 -5.51 -9.82
N ARG A 419 -2.82 -4.82 -8.85
CA ARG A 419 -3.55 -4.04 -7.84
C ARG A 419 -4.37 -2.91 -8.44
N ARG A 420 -3.84 -2.24 -9.47
CA ARG A 420 -4.54 -1.20 -10.21
C ARG A 420 -5.76 -1.78 -10.92
N ASP A 421 -5.60 -2.87 -11.65
CA ASP A 421 -6.67 -3.49 -12.43
C ASP A 421 -7.76 -4.07 -11.51
N ASP A 422 -7.38 -4.70 -10.40
CA ASP A 422 -8.32 -5.20 -9.39
C ASP A 422 -9.09 -4.04 -8.73
N PHE A 423 -8.42 -2.94 -8.38
CA PHE A 423 -9.07 -1.74 -7.84
C PHE A 423 -9.97 -1.05 -8.89
N ALA A 424 -9.58 -1.06 -10.16
CA ALA A 424 -10.43 -0.60 -11.25
C ALA A 424 -11.72 -1.41 -11.30
N ALA A 425 -11.62 -2.73 -11.39
CA ALA A 425 -12.76 -3.61 -11.52
C ALA A 425 -13.69 -3.57 -10.28
N GLY A 426 -13.11 -3.55 -9.07
CA GLY A 426 -13.87 -3.59 -7.81
C GLY A 426 -14.45 -2.25 -7.38
N PHE A 427 -13.73 -1.14 -7.63
CA PHE A 427 -14.09 0.17 -7.10
C PHE A 427 -14.41 1.20 -8.18
N ALA A 428 -13.57 1.34 -9.21
CA ALA A 428 -13.69 2.42 -10.17
C ALA A 428 -14.76 2.15 -11.26
N ASP A 429 -14.85 0.92 -11.75
CA ASP A 429 -15.81 0.48 -12.78
C ASP A 429 -17.27 0.59 -12.33
N PRO A 430 -17.67 0.21 -11.10
CA PRO A 430 -19.04 0.43 -10.62
C PRO A 430 -19.42 1.91 -10.60
N ILE A 431 -18.48 2.78 -10.23
CA ILE A 431 -18.65 4.23 -10.22
C ILE A 431 -18.84 4.74 -11.65
N ALA A 432 -17.99 4.31 -12.58
CA ALA A 432 -18.10 4.67 -13.98
C ALA A 432 -19.39 4.16 -14.61
N SER A 433 -19.81 2.94 -14.29
CA SER A 433 -21.06 2.35 -14.78
C SER A 433 -22.29 3.16 -14.34
N ALA A 434 -22.32 3.61 -13.09
CA ALA A 434 -23.40 4.48 -12.58
C ALA A 434 -23.42 5.85 -13.27
N PHE A 435 -22.26 6.40 -13.61
CA PHE A 435 -22.18 7.64 -14.37
C PHE A 435 -22.62 7.46 -15.83
N ILE A 436 -22.19 6.38 -16.49
CA ILE A 436 -22.59 6.08 -17.89
C ILE A 436 -24.09 5.87 -17.99
N GLU A 437 -24.71 5.17 -17.04
CA GLU A 437 -26.18 5.03 -16.97
C GLU A 437 -26.87 6.40 -17.02
N GLU A 438 -26.41 7.37 -16.23
CA GLU A 438 -26.98 8.71 -16.23
C GLU A 438 -26.73 9.46 -17.55
N ILE A 439 -25.57 9.26 -18.19
CA ILE A 439 -25.29 9.84 -19.51
C ILE A 439 -26.27 9.29 -20.56
N HIS A 440 -26.56 7.99 -20.56
CA HIS A 440 -27.53 7.40 -21.50
C HIS A 440 -28.93 8.02 -21.36
N ASP A 441 -29.30 8.44 -20.15
CA ASP A 441 -30.61 9.07 -19.89
C ASP A 441 -30.68 10.55 -20.29
N ILE A 442 -29.55 11.27 -20.19
CA ILE A 442 -29.53 12.75 -20.30
C ILE A 442 -28.96 13.22 -21.65
N GLU A 443 -27.92 12.56 -22.15
CA GLU A 443 -27.11 13.05 -23.26
C GLU A 443 -27.46 12.35 -24.57
N ASN A 444 -27.30 13.08 -25.69
CA ASN A 444 -27.51 12.51 -27.01
C ASN A 444 -26.25 11.76 -27.47
N LEU A 445 -26.18 10.47 -27.14
CA LEU A 445 -25.07 9.60 -27.52
C LEU A 445 -25.16 9.19 -29.00
N PRO A 446 -24.02 8.94 -29.69
CA PRO A 446 -24.00 8.53 -31.08
C PRO A 446 -24.43 7.06 -31.22
N MET A 447 -25.70 6.77 -30.95
CA MET A 447 -26.24 5.40 -30.93
C MET A 447 -26.73 5.00 -32.32
N PRO A 448 -26.44 3.78 -32.79
CA PRO A 448 -27.03 3.27 -34.02
C PRO A 448 -28.54 3.06 -33.86
N ASN A 449 -29.27 3.09 -34.97
CA ASN A 449 -30.69 2.74 -34.98
C ASN A 449 -30.89 1.31 -34.44
N ASN A 450 -31.94 1.07 -33.67
CA ASN A 450 -32.20 -0.21 -32.99
C ASN A 450 -31.04 -0.67 -32.07
N ALA A 451 -30.41 0.28 -31.36
CA ALA A 451 -29.51 -0.07 -30.28
C ALA A 451 -30.27 -0.80 -29.15
N PRO A 452 -29.67 -1.84 -28.54
CA PRO A 452 -30.19 -2.43 -27.31
C PRO A 452 -30.34 -1.41 -26.20
N ASP A 453 -31.29 -1.64 -25.30
CA ASP A 453 -31.43 -0.79 -24.13
C ASP A 453 -30.18 -0.86 -23.23
N PHE A 454 -29.89 0.22 -22.51
CA PHE A 454 -28.73 0.27 -21.65
C PHE A 454 -28.78 -0.82 -20.57
N LEU A 455 -29.95 -1.11 -20.00
CA LEU A 455 -30.08 -2.12 -18.95
C LEU A 455 -29.86 -3.55 -19.48
N GLU A 456 -30.19 -3.81 -20.74
CA GLU A 456 -29.98 -5.12 -21.38
C GLU A 456 -28.50 -5.37 -21.73
N ALA A 457 -27.75 -4.32 -22.07
CA ALA A 457 -26.37 -4.41 -22.53
C ALA A 457 -25.38 -3.58 -21.69
N LYS A 458 -25.69 -3.35 -20.40
CA LYS A 458 -24.92 -2.50 -19.47
C LYS A 458 -23.43 -2.79 -19.50
N THR A 459 -23.05 -4.06 -19.33
CA THR A 459 -21.64 -4.48 -19.32
C THR A 459 -20.94 -4.20 -20.65
N ALA A 460 -21.65 -4.34 -21.78
CA ALA A 460 -21.09 -4.07 -23.09
C ALA A 460 -20.85 -2.58 -23.33
N TYR A 461 -21.76 -1.72 -22.86
CA TYR A 461 -21.62 -0.26 -22.96
C TYR A 461 -20.60 0.32 -21.97
N CYS A 462 -20.56 -0.20 -20.74
CA CYS A 462 -19.75 0.36 -19.66
C CYS A 462 -18.29 -0.11 -19.64
N ARG A 463 -17.90 -1.03 -20.53
CA ARG A 463 -16.54 -1.58 -20.52
C ARG A 463 -15.52 -0.46 -20.66
N ALA A 464 -14.60 -0.42 -19.71
CA ALA A 464 -13.53 0.56 -19.66
C ALA A 464 -12.20 -0.13 -19.35
N TRP A 465 -11.11 0.49 -19.80
CA TRP A 465 -9.77 0.19 -19.33
C TRP A 465 -9.25 1.38 -18.55
N TRP A 466 -8.70 1.16 -17.36
CA TRP A 466 -8.26 2.25 -16.50
C TRP A 466 -6.79 2.56 -16.70
N MET A 467 -6.52 3.77 -17.15
CA MET A 467 -5.18 4.28 -17.35
C MET A 467 -4.66 4.91 -16.06
N GLY A 468 -3.54 4.39 -15.57
CA GLY A 468 -2.77 4.95 -14.46
C GLY A 468 -1.49 5.65 -14.93
N PRO A 469 -0.56 5.93 -14.00
CA PRO A 469 0.72 6.56 -14.35
C PRO A 469 1.53 5.65 -15.27
N GLY A 470 2.30 6.24 -16.18
CA GLY A 470 3.22 5.50 -17.03
C GLY A 470 4.36 4.87 -16.23
N ARG A 471 4.87 3.71 -16.71
CA ARG A 471 6.02 3.00 -16.13
C ARG A 471 7.30 3.83 -16.17
N GLY A 472 7.43 4.73 -17.15
CA GLY A 472 8.66 5.44 -17.45
C GLY A 472 9.73 4.56 -18.11
N TRP A 473 10.91 5.13 -18.32
CA TRP A 473 12.06 4.45 -18.95
C TRP A 473 13.29 4.53 -18.07
N VAL A 474 14.06 3.44 -18.02
CA VAL A 474 15.40 3.44 -17.40
C VAL A 474 16.44 3.85 -18.44
N ASP A 475 16.38 3.28 -19.64
CA ASP A 475 17.12 3.74 -20.83
C ASP A 475 16.13 4.25 -21.89
N PRO A 476 15.94 5.58 -21.99
CA PRO A 476 14.99 6.16 -22.93
C PRO A 476 15.27 5.83 -24.40
N VAL A 477 16.50 5.52 -24.78
CA VAL A 477 16.86 5.27 -26.18
C VAL A 477 16.62 3.80 -26.53
N ALA A 478 17.16 2.89 -25.73
CA ALA A 478 17.03 1.46 -25.98
C ALA A 478 15.57 1.00 -25.87
N GLU A 479 14.83 1.47 -24.86
CA GLU A 479 13.43 1.06 -24.66
C GLU A 479 12.50 1.66 -25.73
N LYS A 480 12.71 2.91 -26.16
CA LYS A 480 11.92 3.49 -27.27
C LYS A 480 12.18 2.80 -28.61
N LYS A 481 13.43 2.41 -28.89
CA LYS A 481 13.75 1.59 -30.07
C LYS A 481 13.04 0.23 -30.00
N GLY A 482 13.03 -0.40 -28.82
CA GLY A 482 12.27 -1.62 -28.57
C GLY A 482 10.77 -1.44 -28.84
N ALA A 483 10.17 -0.34 -28.39
CA ALA A 483 8.76 -0.02 -28.65
C ALA A 483 8.46 0.17 -30.14
N ILE A 484 9.33 0.86 -30.88
CA ILE A 484 9.20 1.01 -32.34
C ILE A 484 9.25 -0.37 -33.02
N LEU A 485 10.25 -1.19 -32.70
CA LEU A 485 10.36 -2.55 -33.24
C LEU A 485 9.14 -3.42 -32.89
N GLY A 486 8.59 -3.27 -31.68
CA GLY A 486 7.39 -3.99 -31.24
C GLY A 486 6.13 -3.58 -32.04
N MET A 487 5.98 -2.30 -32.33
CA MET A 487 4.89 -1.79 -33.18
C MET A 487 5.09 -2.22 -34.65
N GLU A 488 6.30 -2.14 -35.19
CA GLU A 488 6.62 -2.61 -36.54
C GLU A 488 6.38 -4.13 -36.69
N ALA A 489 6.66 -4.90 -35.65
CA ALA A 489 6.37 -6.33 -35.59
C ALA A 489 4.88 -6.66 -35.37
N GLY A 490 4.02 -5.67 -35.13
CA GLY A 490 2.58 -5.87 -34.86
C GLY A 490 2.28 -6.49 -33.50
N LEU A 491 3.20 -6.44 -32.54
CA LEU A 491 3.03 -6.94 -31.17
C LEU A 491 2.44 -5.90 -30.21
N SER A 492 2.46 -4.63 -30.61
CA SER A 492 1.96 -3.50 -29.81
C SER A 492 1.30 -2.45 -30.70
N THR A 493 0.61 -1.50 -30.08
CA THR A 493 -0.06 -0.38 -30.74
C THR A 493 0.38 0.95 -30.13
N LEU A 494 0.14 2.05 -30.85
CA LEU A 494 0.41 3.40 -30.32
C LEU A 494 -0.34 3.65 -29.01
N GLU A 495 -1.56 3.15 -28.88
CA GLU A 495 -2.36 3.24 -27.66
C GLU A 495 -1.67 2.53 -26.49
N MET A 496 -1.26 1.28 -26.69
CA MET A 496 -0.58 0.49 -25.64
C MET A 496 0.74 1.15 -25.23
N GLU A 497 1.57 1.56 -26.18
CA GLU A 497 2.88 2.18 -25.88
C GLU A 497 2.76 3.56 -25.24
N ALA A 498 1.81 4.40 -25.67
CA ALA A 498 1.58 5.72 -25.09
C ALA A 498 1.06 5.59 -23.66
N ALA A 499 0.08 4.74 -23.43
CA ALA A 499 -0.54 4.60 -22.14
C ALA A 499 0.35 3.85 -21.13
N GLU A 500 1.05 2.79 -21.52
CA GLU A 500 1.91 2.03 -20.60
C GLU A 500 3.18 2.80 -20.22
N ASN A 501 3.84 3.47 -21.17
CA ASN A 501 5.12 4.12 -20.91
C ASN A 501 4.97 5.58 -20.46
N VAL A 502 4.05 6.34 -21.09
CA VAL A 502 3.85 7.78 -20.80
C VAL A 502 2.72 7.98 -19.80
N GLY A 503 1.68 7.15 -19.84
CA GLY A 503 0.44 7.36 -19.07
C GLY A 503 -0.51 8.35 -19.72
N GLU A 504 -0.43 8.51 -21.05
CA GLU A 504 -1.26 9.45 -21.81
C GLU A 504 -2.08 8.75 -22.90
N ASP A 505 -3.19 9.39 -23.26
CA ASP A 505 -4.04 8.93 -24.36
C ASP A 505 -3.38 9.27 -25.71
N TRP A 506 -3.32 8.28 -26.59
CA TRP A 506 -2.67 8.42 -27.88
C TRP A 506 -3.44 9.36 -28.81
N GLU A 507 -4.77 9.43 -28.70
CA GLU A 507 -5.59 10.34 -29.51
C GLU A 507 -5.29 11.80 -29.14
N GLU A 508 -5.26 12.12 -27.84
CA GLU A 508 -4.87 13.44 -27.35
C GLU A 508 -3.46 13.84 -27.80
N LEU A 509 -2.51 12.88 -27.80
CA LEU A 509 -1.15 13.12 -28.29
C LEU A 509 -1.12 13.42 -29.79
N VAL A 510 -1.92 12.73 -30.60
CA VAL A 510 -1.98 12.96 -32.05
C VAL A 510 -2.67 14.29 -32.36
N ASP A 511 -3.76 14.61 -31.68
CA ASP A 511 -4.47 15.88 -31.82
C ASP A 511 -3.57 17.07 -31.46
N GLN A 512 -2.85 16.95 -30.35
CA GLN A 512 -1.87 17.96 -29.93
C GLN A 512 -0.74 18.11 -30.95
N ARG A 513 -0.22 17.01 -31.50
CA ARG A 513 0.80 17.06 -32.57
C ARG A 513 0.28 17.75 -33.83
N ALA A 514 -0.97 17.47 -34.24
CA ALA A 514 -1.57 18.12 -35.40
C ALA A 514 -1.69 19.64 -35.18
N TYR A 515 -2.14 20.06 -33.99
CA TYR A 515 -2.21 21.46 -33.60
C TYR A 515 -0.83 22.14 -33.57
N GLU A 516 0.19 21.47 -33.03
CA GLU A 516 1.56 21.97 -33.03
C GLU A 516 2.05 22.19 -34.46
N LEU A 517 1.91 21.21 -35.34
CA LEU A 517 2.33 21.33 -36.75
C LEU A 517 1.65 22.48 -37.48
N GLN A 518 0.35 22.67 -37.25
CA GLN A 518 -0.37 23.81 -37.79
C GLN A 518 0.19 25.13 -37.24
N THR A 519 0.45 25.20 -35.93
CA THR A 519 1.02 26.38 -35.27
C THR A 519 2.42 26.72 -35.78
N PHE A 520 3.28 25.72 -36.03
CA PHE A 520 4.60 25.91 -36.65
C PHE A 520 4.47 26.56 -38.04
N LYS A 521 3.54 26.05 -38.87
CA LYS A 521 3.26 26.61 -40.21
C LYS A 521 2.75 28.04 -40.13
N GLU A 522 1.80 28.32 -39.23
CA GLU A 522 1.21 29.66 -39.05
C GLU A 522 2.24 30.69 -38.54
N ARG A 523 3.19 30.27 -37.69
CA ARG A 523 4.24 31.13 -37.15
C ARG A 523 5.50 31.20 -38.03
N GLY A 524 5.52 30.52 -39.18
CA GLY A 524 6.68 30.48 -40.08
C GLY A 524 7.92 29.80 -39.48
N LEU A 525 7.74 28.91 -38.50
CA LEU A 525 8.81 28.14 -37.88
C LEU A 525 9.01 26.82 -38.62
N GLU A 526 10.26 26.39 -38.76
CA GLU A 526 10.55 25.07 -39.33
C GLU A 526 9.98 23.96 -38.43
N PRO A 527 9.16 23.04 -38.98
CA PRO A 527 8.61 21.95 -38.18
C PRO A 527 9.71 20.97 -37.76
N PRO A 528 9.53 20.20 -36.67
CA PRO A 528 10.52 19.25 -36.21
C PRO A 528 10.86 18.16 -37.25
N LYS A 529 12.08 17.62 -37.22
CA LYS A 529 12.55 16.57 -38.16
C LYS A 529 11.63 15.35 -38.27
N TRP A 530 10.99 14.93 -37.17
CA TRP A 530 10.05 13.81 -37.18
C TRP A 530 8.79 14.08 -38.02
N ALA A 531 8.44 15.35 -38.23
CA ALA A 531 7.32 15.78 -39.07
C ALA A 531 7.75 16.11 -40.51
N GLN A 532 9.06 16.17 -40.77
CA GLN A 532 9.67 16.44 -42.07
C GLN A 532 10.08 15.14 -42.80
N ALA A 533 9.55 13.97 -42.42
CA ALA A 533 10.00 12.68 -42.94
C ALA A 533 9.97 12.60 -44.48
N GLU A 534 9.05 13.30 -45.15
CA GLU A 534 9.00 13.40 -46.62
C GLU A 534 10.08 14.30 -47.23
N GLN A 535 10.66 15.26 -46.49
CA GLN A 535 11.75 16.12 -46.97
C GLN A 535 13.13 15.46 -46.86
N PHE A 536 13.27 14.40 -46.06
CA PHE A 536 14.53 13.67 -45.87
C PHE A 536 14.62 12.35 -46.65
N SER A 537 13.74 12.11 -47.63
CA SER A 537 13.91 11.05 -48.61
C SER A 537 14.52 11.61 -49.90
N PRO A 538 15.86 11.74 -50.03
CA PRO A 538 16.47 12.02 -51.30
C PRO A 538 16.27 10.80 -52.21
N ASP A 539 15.50 11.01 -53.27
CA ASP A 539 15.52 10.37 -54.57
C ASP A 539 15.46 8.83 -54.68
N LYS A 540 14.54 8.41 -55.55
CA LYS A 540 14.47 7.09 -56.18
C LYS A 540 15.88 6.54 -56.45
N ILE A 541 16.16 5.35 -55.97
CA ILE A 541 17.22 4.50 -56.53
C ILE A 541 16.80 4.23 -57.98
N GLU A 542 17.34 4.99 -58.93
CA GLU A 542 17.36 4.59 -60.34
C GLU A 542 18.09 3.26 -60.40
N GLN A 543 17.39 2.22 -60.85
CA GLN A 543 18.00 0.93 -61.12
C GLN A 543 19.14 1.14 -62.12
N PRO A 544 20.35 0.60 -61.89
CA PRO A 544 21.41 0.69 -62.88
C PRO A 544 20.96 -0.07 -64.13
N GLU A 545 20.88 0.64 -65.26
CA GLU A 545 20.70 0.03 -66.57
C GLU A 545 21.81 -1.00 -66.81
N ALA A 546 21.40 -2.24 -67.10
CA ALA A 546 22.30 -3.28 -67.53
C ALA A 546 22.99 -2.87 -68.85
N LYS A 547 24.32 -2.90 -68.84
CA LYS A 547 25.15 -3.05 -70.04
C LYS A 547 26.10 -4.22 -69.87
#